data_AF-A0AAN8G1I0-F1
#
_entry.id   AF-A0AAN8G1I0-F1
#
_cell.length_a   1.000
_cell.length_b   1.000
_cell.length_c   1.000
_cell.angle_alpha   90.00
_cell.angle_beta   90.00
_cell.angle_gamma   90.00
#
_symmetry.space_group_name_H-M   'P 1'
#
loop_
_entity.id
_entity.type
_entity.pdbx_description
1 polymer ?
#
loop_
_entity_poly.entity_id
_entity_poly.type
_entity_poly.pdbx_seq_one_letter_code
_entity_poly.pdbx_strand_id
1 'polypeptide(L)'
;MESSLIKCLVLFGAVCGVYSFGSGAPIKACVNMMPVHPNVSPQTSTSPYTIAVSSTTYKPSQQITVTISGGGNHQGLLVQARKSSVATPIGTFSTPSAQTKTTQCTATGDSWTHSSNTNKTTSTVIWTAPSNDMGDITFKATVAQDYNTYWLNHQSQALTYMSGATSTQLGVGAVLAVVISAFYLL
;
A
#
# COMPACT_ATOMS: atom_id res chain seq x y z
N MET A 1 3.10 23.28 -68.14
CA MET A 1 4.28 22.41 -68.23
C MET A 1 5.32 23.00 -67.28
N GLU A 2 5.33 22.49 -66.05
CA GLU A 2 6.51 21.87 -65.40
C GLU A 2 7.34 22.95 -64.67
N SER A 3 7.60 22.98 -63.36
CA SER A 3 7.55 22.03 -62.24
C SER A 3 7.45 22.89 -60.95
N SER A 4 6.47 22.69 -60.07
CA SER A 4 6.35 21.62 -59.06
C SER A 4 7.48 21.61 -58.02
N LEU A 5 7.07 21.90 -56.77
CA LEU A 5 7.68 21.54 -55.48
C LEU A 5 9.13 22.02 -55.27
N ILE A 6 9.41 22.85 -54.26
CA ILE A 6 9.57 22.35 -52.88
C ILE A 6 9.23 23.50 -51.93
N LYS A 7 8.06 23.38 -51.29
CA LYS A 7 7.85 24.00 -49.98
C LYS A 7 8.83 23.28 -49.05
N CYS A 8 9.95 23.92 -48.71
CA CYS A 8 10.77 23.54 -47.55
C CYS A 8 9.96 23.83 -46.29
N LEU A 9 8.88 23.07 -46.10
CA LEU A 9 8.25 22.89 -44.81
C LEU A 9 9.25 22.03 -44.04
N VAL A 10 10.25 22.67 -43.44
CA VAL A 10 11.06 22.07 -42.40
C VAL A 10 10.08 21.73 -41.30
N LEU A 11 9.57 20.49 -41.35
CA LEU A 11 8.78 19.89 -40.31
C LEU A 11 9.75 19.79 -39.12
N PHE A 12 9.79 20.85 -38.31
CA PHE A 12 10.39 20.82 -36.99
C PHE A 12 9.48 19.89 -36.20
N GLY A 13 9.71 18.59 -36.39
CA GLY A 13 9.17 17.54 -35.55
C GLY A 13 9.73 17.78 -34.18
N ALA A 14 9.07 18.67 -33.43
CA ALA A 14 9.09 18.65 -32.00
C ALA A 14 8.55 17.27 -31.62
N VAL A 15 9.46 16.29 -31.62
CA VAL A 15 9.31 15.13 -30.76
C VAL A 15 9.29 15.76 -29.37
N CYS A 16 8.10 16.12 -28.91
CA CYS A 16 7.85 16.25 -27.50
C CYS A 16 8.22 14.89 -26.94
N GLY A 17 9.48 14.75 -26.52
CA GLY A 17 9.85 13.76 -25.54
C GLY A 17 8.87 14.01 -24.41
N VAL A 18 7.82 13.19 -24.35
CA VAL A 18 6.99 13.08 -23.16
C VAL A 18 7.97 12.59 -22.12
N TYR A 19 8.53 13.54 -21.37
CA TYR A 19 9.18 13.27 -20.11
C TYR A 19 8.07 12.64 -19.28
N SER A 20 8.00 11.31 -19.31
CA SER A 20 7.17 10.52 -18.41
C SER A 20 7.73 10.80 -17.03
N PHE A 21 7.25 11.86 -16.40
CA PHE A 21 7.73 12.26 -15.08
C PHE A 21 7.37 11.10 -14.15
N GLY A 22 8.34 10.24 -13.84
CA GLY A 22 8.24 9.11 -12.92
C GLY A 22 8.01 9.53 -11.47
N SER A 23 7.37 10.67 -11.26
CA SER A 23 7.21 11.38 -10.00
C SER A 23 6.06 10.85 -9.15
N GLY A 24 5.57 9.64 -9.41
CA GLY A 24 4.50 9.00 -8.65
C GLY A 24 3.10 9.20 -9.22
N ALA A 25 2.14 8.50 -8.63
CA ALA A 25 0.75 8.51 -9.06
C ALA A 25 0.08 9.88 -8.81
N PRO A 26 -0.69 10.41 -9.78
CA PRO A 26 -1.39 11.66 -9.63
C PRO A 26 -2.63 11.51 -8.74
N ILE A 27 -3.13 12.63 -8.19
CA ILE A 27 -4.32 12.64 -7.32
C ILE A 27 -5.57 12.05 -7.99
N LYS A 28 -5.67 12.13 -9.33
CA LYS A 28 -6.78 11.54 -10.09
C LYS A 28 -6.85 10.02 -10.01
N ALA A 29 -5.73 9.35 -9.71
CA ALA A 29 -5.68 7.92 -9.49
C ALA A 29 -6.15 7.52 -8.08
N CYS A 30 -6.34 8.46 -7.16
CA CYS A 30 -6.56 8.15 -5.75
C CYS A 30 -7.79 7.30 -5.47
N VAL A 31 -8.86 7.42 -6.26
CA VAL A 31 -10.12 6.70 -6.01
C VAL A 31 -10.09 5.32 -6.66
N ASN A 32 -9.89 5.28 -7.97
CA ASN A 32 -9.90 4.06 -8.79
C ASN A 32 -8.57 3.29 -8.78
N MET A 33 -7.51 3.90 -8.24
CA MET A 33 -6.13 3.40 -8.21
C MET A 33 -5.51 3.16 -9.60
N MET A 34 -6.15 3.65 -10.66
CA MET A 34 -5.75 3.38 -12.04
C MET A 34 -4.63 4.34 -12.48
N PRO A 35 -3.53 3.83 -13.09
CA PRO A 35 -2.56 4.68 -13.76
C PRO A 35 -3.22 5.59 -14.80
N VAL A 36 -2.75 6.84 -14.89
CA VAL A 36 -3.34 7.85 -15.77
C VAL A 36 -2.47 8.03 -17.01
N HIS A 37 -2.64 7.15 -17.99
CA HIS A 37 -2.02 7.25 -19.31
C HIS A 37 -2.87 6.53 -20.37
N PRO A 38 -2.78 6.93 -21.67
CA PRO A 38 -3.67 6.43 -22.70
C PRO A 38 -3.38 4.98 -23.10
N ASN A 39 -4.41 4.28 -23.59
CA ASN A 39 -4.34 2.99 -24.29
C ASN A 39 -3.74 1.82 -23.51
N VAL A 40 -3.72 1.88 -22.18
CA VAL A 40 -3.31 0.75 -21.35
C VAL A 40 -4.44 0.40 -20.41
N SER A 41 -4.72 -0.91 -20.31
CA SER A 41 -5.74 -1.49 -19.44
C SER A 41 -5.07 -2.40 -18.41
N PRO A 42 -5.70 -2.63 -17.25
CA PRO A 42 -5.14 -3.53 -16.25
C PRO A 42 -5.05 -4.95 -16.78
N GLN A 43 -4.04 -5.68 -16.31
CA GLN A 43 -3.93 -7.11 -16.55
C GLN A 43 -5.09 -7.85 -15.89
N THR A 44 -5.62 -8.86 -16.58
CA THR A 44 -6.73 -9.71 -16.11
C THR A 44 -6.24 -10.95 -15.36
N SER A 45 -4.96 -11.29 -15.51
CA SER A 45 -4.32 -12.36 -14.77
C SER A 45 -4.15 -11.99 -13.30
N THR A 46 -3.94 -13.00 -12.44
CA THR A 46 -3.57 -12.77 -11.05
C THR A 46 -2.26 -11.97 -10.97
N SER A 47 -2.23 -10.96 -10.11
CA SER A 47 -1.01 -10.19 -9.82
C SER A 47 0.08 -11.14 -9.30
N PRO A 48 1.30 -11.08 -9.86
CA PRO A 48 2.42 -11.88 -9.35
C PRO A 48 3.10 -11.23 -8.11
N TYR A 49 2.70 -10.01 -7.75
CA TYR A 49 3.19 -9.27 -6.58
C TYR A 49 2.36 -9.57 -5.34
N THR A 50 2.97 -9.47 -4.16
CA THR A 50 2.35 -9.67 -2.85
C THR A 50 2.45 -8.40 -2.00
N ILE A 51 1.50 -8.22 -1.07
CA ILE A 51 1.54 -7.17 -0.04
C ILE A 51 1.69 -7.87 1.31
N ALA A 52 2.88 -7.83 1.89
CA ALA A 52 3.14 -8.37 3.22
C ALA A 52 3.03 -7.27 4.28
N VAL A 53 2.48 -7.62 5.43
CA VAL A 53 2.32 -6.74 6.59
C VAL A 53 3.01 -7.37 7.79
N SER A 54 3.67 -6.56 8.62
CA SER A 54 4.39 -7.06 9.80
C SER A 54 3.46 -7.46 10.96
N SER A 55 2.17 -7.18 10.86
CA SER A 55 1.13 -7.53 11.84
C SER A 55 -0.20 -7.69 11.10
N THR A 56 -1.06 -8.60 11.56
CA THR A 56 -2.46 -8.75 11.12
C THR A 56 -3.46 -8.09 12.06
N THR A 57 -2.95 -7.36 13.06
CA THR A 57 -3.75 -6.55 13.99
C THR A 57 -3.21 -5.13 14.06
N TYR A 58 -4.05 -4.17 14.42
CA TYR A 58 -3.64 -2.80 14.68
C TYR A 58 -4.26 -2.24 15.96
N LYS A 59 -3.51 -1.38 16.65
CA LYS A 59 -3.97 -0.54 17.77
C LYS A 59 -3.61 0.93 17.50
N PRO A 60 -4.15 1.89 18.25
CA PRO A 60 -3.87 3.31 18.04
C PRO A 60 -2.38 3.61 17.94
N SER A 61 -1.99 4.36 16.90
CA SER A 61 -0.60 4.77 16.61
C SER A 61 0.39 3.62 16.37
N GLN A 62 -0.08 2.38 16.21
CA GLN A 62 0.80 1.26 15.89
C GLN A 62 1.43 1.46 14.52
N GLN A 63 2.74 1.23 14.44
CA GLN A 63 3.48 1.18 13.20
C GLN A 63 3.52 -0.24 12.65
N ILE A 64 3.16 -0.39 11.39
CA ILE A 64 3.16 -1.66 10.64
C ILE A 64 4.00 -1.45 9.40
N THR A 65 4.98 -2.33 9.19
CA THR A 65 5.76 -2.33 7.96
C THR A 65 4.94 -2.99 6.87
N VAL A 66 4.79 -2.29 5.74
CA VAL A 66 4.14 -2.77 4.53
C VAL A 66 5.20 -3.01 3.48
N THR A 67 5.18 -4.19 2.85
CA THR A 67 6.18 -4.62 1.87
C THR A 67 5.49 -5.06 0.59
N ILE A 68 5.92 -4.51 -0.55
CA ILE A 68 5.58 -4.99 -1.89
C ILE A 68 6.77 -5.77 -2.44
N SER A 69 6.55 -7.01 -2.85
CA SER A 69 7.56 -7.89 -3.46
C SER A 69 6.90 -8.97 -4.34
N GLY A 70 7.70 -9.87 -4.92
CA GLY A 70 7.21 -10.92 -5.84
C GLY A 70 7.17 -10.44 -7.29
N GLY A 71 6.89 -11.33 -8.24
CA GLY A 71 6.68 -10.99 -9.66
C GLY A 71 7.86 -10.38 -10.44
N GLY A 72 9.03 -10.24 -9.82
CA GLY A 72 10.21 -9.64 -10.44
C GLY A 72 10.32 -8.15 -10.08
N ASN A 73 10.68 -7.32 -11.07
CA ASN A 73 10.82 -5.88 -10.86
C ASN A 73 9.49 -5.15 -11.07
N HIS A 74 9.24 -4.10 -10.29
CA HIS A 74 8.19 -3.11 -10.55
C HIS A 74 8.79 -1.71 -10.73
N GLN A 75 8.16 -0.92 -11.60
CA GLN A 75 8.52 0.47 -11.86
C GLN A 75 7.59 1.44 -11.12
N GLY A 76 6.31 1.08 -11.00
CA GLY A 76 5.29 1.89 -10.36
C GLY A 76 4.56 1.15 -9.25
N LEU A 77 4.12 1.92 -8.25
CA LEU A 77 3.15 1.47 -7.25
C LEU A 77 2.26 2.65 -6.82
N LEU A 78 1.04 2.32 -6.38
CA LEU A 78 0.17 3.18 -5.58
C LEU A 78 -0.51 2.30 -4.52
N VAL A 79 -0.30 2.61 -3.24
CA VAL A 79 -0.78 1.81 -2.10
C VAL A 79 -1.56 2.70 -1.14
N GLN A 80 -2.68 2.18 -0.64
CA GLN A 80 -3.53 2.82 0.36
C GLN A 80 -4.07 1.78 1.34
N ALA A 81 -4.15 2.11 2.62
CA ALA A 81 -4.95 1.35 3.58
C ALA A 81 -6.41 1.81 3.50
N ARG A 82 -7.35 0.87 3.37
CA ARG A 82 -8.79 1.17 3.23
C ARG A 82 -9.64 0.13 3.95
N LYS A 83 -10.83 0.54 4.39
CA LYS A 83 -11.91 -0.39 4.69
C LYS A 83 -12.39 -1.08 3.40
N SER A 84 -12.92 -2.29 3.52
CA SER A 84 -13.58 -2.95 2.38
C SER A 84 -14.68 -2.05 1.79
N SER A 85 -14.72 -1.94 0.46
CA SER A 85 -15.69 -1.12 -0.30
C SER A 85 -15.64 0.40 -0.07
N VAL A 86 -14.70 0.92 0.70
CA VAL A 86 -14.52 2.37 0.93
C VAL A 86 -13.30 2.87 0.15
N ALA A 87 -13.45 3.97 -0.59
CA ALA A 87 -12.35 4.52 -1.39
C ALA A 87 -11.40 5.43 -0.58
N THR A 88 -11.84 5.93 0.57
CA THR A 88 -11.06 6.84 1.41
C THR A 88 -9.91 6.12 2.09
N PRO A 89 -8.65 6.61 1.93
CA PRO A 89 -7.49 6.06 2.63
C PRO A 89 -7.56 6.27 4.15
N ILE A 90 -6.87 5.41 4.90
CA ILE A 90 -6.85 5.38 6.36
C ILE A 90 -5.40 5.37 6.84
N GLY A 91 -5.10 6.15 7.88
CA GLY A 91 -3.77 6.22 8.48
C GLY A 91 -2.76 6.99 7.64
N THR A 92 -1.49 6.91 8.04
CA THR A 92 -0.42 7.71 7.43
C THR A 92 0.81 6.84 7.18
N PHE A 93 1.37 6.95 5.98
CA PHE A 93 2.62 6.34 5.59
C PHE A 93 3.81 7.24 5.91
N SER A 94 4.94 6.63 6.27
CA SER A 94 6.20 7.30 6.55
C SER A 94 7.38 6.38 6.22
N THR A 95 8.59 6.95 6.22
CA THR A 95 9.87 6.25 5.94
C THR A 95 9.82 5.37 4.68
N PRO A 96 9.42 5.90 3.52
CA PRO A 96 9.38 5.14 2.28
C PRO A 96 10.79 4.69 1.86
N SER A 97 10.90 3.46 1.34
CA SER A 97 12.15 2.95 0.76
C SER A 97 12.60 3.80 -0.44
N ALA A 98 13.87 3.65 -0.83
CA ALA A 98 14.43 4.35 -1.98
C ALA A 98 13.55 4.22 -3.24
N GLN A 99 13.53 5.27 -4.06
CA GLN A 99 12.73 5.35 -5.29
C GLN A 99 11.20 5.26 -5.06
N THR A 100 10.76 5.44 -3.83
CA THR A 100 9.34 5.61 -3.46
C THR A 100 9.17 6.85 -2.58
N LYS A 101 7.93 7.31 -2.42
CA LYS A 101 7.56 8.47 -1.60
C LYS A 101 6.11 8.37 -1.14
N THR A 102 5.77 9.12 -0.11
CA THR A 102 4.37 9.33 0.26
C THR A 102 3.74 10.37 -0.66
N THR A 103 2.41 10.32 -0.78
CA THR A 103 1.61 11.32 -1.50
C THR A 103 0.30 11.56 -0.75
N GLN A 104 -0.43 12.58 -1.15
CA GLN A 104 -1.70 12.97 -0.56
C GLN A 104 -2.83 12.71 -1.54
N CYS A 105 -3.77 11.87 -1.13
CA CYS A 105 -5.02 11.67 -1.82
C CYS A 105 -6.17 12.43 -1.15
N THR A 106 -6.31 12.26 0.16
CA THR A 106 -7.28 12.96 1.01
C THR A 106 -6.59 13.72 2.14
N ALA A 107 -5.60 13.10 2.77
CA ALA A 107 -4.77 13.67 3.83
C ALA A 107 -3.28 13.45 3.53
N THR A 108 -2.43 14.29 4.12
CA THR A 108 -0.97 14.21 3.93
C THR A 108 -0.44 12.83 4.29
N GLY A 109 0.23 12.19 3.32
CA GLY A 109 0.88 10.89 3.53
C GLY A 109 -0.09 9.71 3.65
N ASP A 110 -1.36 9.85 3.29
CA ASP A 110 -2.35 8.79 3.34
C ASP A 110 -2.20 7.73 2.23
N SER A 111 -1.27 7.96 1.31
CA SER A 111 -0.99 7.11 0.16
C SER A 111 0.51 7.00 -0.07
N TRP A 112 0.95 5.87 -0.62
CA TRP A 112 2.35 5.60 -0.94
C TRP A 112 2.51 5.29 -2.42
N THR A 113 3.52 5.87 -3.07
CA THR A 113 3.77 5.77 -4.51
C THR A 113 5.25 5.65 -4.84
N HIS A 114 5.58 5.24 -6.06
CA HIS A 114 6.93 5.40 -6.61
C HIS A 114 7.33 6.89 -6.72
N SER A 115 8.63 7.20 -6.66
CA SER A 115 9.22 8.53 -6.90
C SER A 115 10.11 8.58 -8.14
N SER A 116 10.42 7.41 -8.72
CA SER A 116 11.00 7.23 -10.04
C SER A 116 10.47 5.94 -10.68
N ASN A 117 10.67 5.79 -11.99
CA ASN A 117 10.38 4.57 -12.74
C ASN A 117 11.55 3.55 -12.73
N THR A 118 12.56 3.73 -11.88
CA THR A 118 13.64 2.74 -11.76
C THR A 118 13.08 1.41 -11.27
N ASN A 119 13.61 0.31 -11.80
CA ASN A 119 13.23 -1.03 -11.39
C ASN A 119 13.49 -1.25 -9.89
N LYS A 120 12.50 -1.81 -9.20
CA LYS A 120 12.56 -2.17 -7.78
C LYS A 120 12.12 -3.63 -7.66
N THR A 121 12.86 -4.46 -6.94
CA THR A 121 12.43 -5.85 -6.66
C THR A 121 11.58 -5.92 -5.39
N THR A 122 11.87 -5.04 -4.43
CA THR A 122 11.16 -4.91 -3.16
C THR A 122 10.97 -3.43 -2.85
N SER A 123 9.84 -3.07 -2.26
CA SER A 123 9.62 -1.73 -1.71
C SER A 123 8.97 -1.85 -0.35
N THR A 124 9.34 -0.98 0.58
CA THR A 124 8.83 -0.98 1.95
C THR A 124 8.44 0.41 2.40
N VAL A 125 7.48 0.49 3.33
CA VAL A 125 7.05 1.72 3.96
C VAL A 125 6.50 1.40 5.35
N ILE A 126 6.58 2.36 6.28
CA ILE A 126 5.88 2.25 7.56
C ILE A 126 4.51 2.87 7.42
N TRP A 127 3.48 2.16 7.84
CA TRP A 127 2.12 2.68 8.00
C TRP A 127 1.80 2.85 9.48
N THR A 128 1.25 4.02 9.85
CA THR A 128 0.82 4.33 11.22
C THR A 128 -0.70 4.29 11.28
N ALA A 129 -1.22 3.45 12.17
CA ALA A 129 -2.64 3.31 12.42
C ALA A 129 -3.27 4.58 13.01
N PRO A 130 -4.52 4.92 12.66
CA PRO A 130 -5.24 6.05 13.25
C PRO A 130 -5.53 5.81 14.74
N SER A 131 -5.97 6.86 15.44
CA SER A 131 -6.22 6.82 16.88
C SER A 131 -7.48 6.05 17.27
N ASN A 132 -8.42 5.89 16.35
CA ASN A 132 -9.71 5.26 16.58
C ASN A 132 -9.81 3.89 15.88
N ASP A 133 -10.71 3.06 16.39
CA ASP A 133 -11.14 1.84 15.69
C ASP A 133 -11.76 2.24 14.34
N MET A 134 -11.24 1.66 13.27
CA MET A 134 -11.69 1.85 11.89
C MET A 134 -12.25 0.55 11.30
N GLY A 135 -12.48 -0.49 12.10
CA GLY A 135 -12.88 -1.83 11.66
C GLY A 135 -11.76 -2.55 10.91
N ASP A 136 -12.13 -3.50 10.06
CA ASP A 136 -11.16 -4.25 9.26
C ASP A 136 -10.54 -3.36 8.16
N ILE A 137 -9.22 -3.28 8.16
CA ILE A 137 -8.43 -2.50 7.20
C ILE A 137 -7.66 -3.46 6.28
N THR A 138 -7.62 -3.17 4.99
CA THR A 138 -6.76 -3.87 4.02
C THR A 138 -5.87 -2.86 3.31
N PHE A 139 -4.63 -3.24 3.01
CA PHE A 139 -3.81 -2.47 2.09
C PHE A 139 -4.19 -2.88 0.68
N LYS A 140 -4.63 -1.90 -0.12
CA LYS A 140 -4.88 -2.06 -1.55
C LYS A 140 -3.71 -1.49 -2.32
N ALA A 141 -3.25 -2.20 -3.34
CA ALA A 141 -2.19 -1.76 -4.21
C ALA A 141 -2.58 -1.82 -5.69
N THR A 142 -2.02 -0.86 -6.43
CA THR A 142 -1.73 -1.01 -7.85
C THR A 142 -0.23 -1.16 -8.00
N VAL A 143 0.20 -2.16 -8.77
CA VAL A 143 1.61 -2.39 -9.06
C VAL A 143 1.79 -2.43 -10.57
N ALA A 144 2.71 -1.62 -11.07
CA ALA A 144 3.07 -1.55 -12.47
C ALA A 144 4.47 -2.16 -12.65
N GLN A 145 4.54 -3.26 -13.39
CA GLN A 145 5.80 -3.85 -13.81
C GLN A 145 6.54 -2.88 -14.72
N ASP A 146 5.83 -2.31 -15.68
CA ASP A 146 6.30 -1.27 -16.61
C ASP A 146 5.12 -0.39 -17.05
N TYR A 147 5.33 0.47 -18.05
CA TYR A 147 4.32 1.38 -18.59
C TYR A 147 3.06 0.66 -19.13
N ASN A 148 3.20 -0.51 -19.74
CA ASN A 148 2.10 -1.24 -20.39
C ASN A 148 1.50 -2.34 -19.51
N THR A 149 2.20 -2.73 -18.43
CA THR A 149 1.86 -3.92 -17.65
C THR A 149 1.63 -3.56 -16.18
N TYR A 150 0.37 -3.59 -15.74
CA TYR A 150 0.02 -3.31 -14.35
C TYR A 150 -1.23 -4.08 -13.87
N TRP A 151 -1.32 -4.26 -12.55
CA TRP A 151 -2.44 -4.92 -11.88
C TRP A 151 -3.09 -3.97 -10.87
N LEU A 152 -4.42 -4.03 -10.78
CA LEU A 152 -5.22 -3.21 -9.86
C LEU A 152 -5.77 -4.06 -8.71
N ASN A 153 -6.18 -3.38 -7.64
CA ASN A 153 -7.01 -3.92 -6.57
C ASN A 153 -6.43 -5.16 -5.86
N HIS A 154 -5.11 -5.34 -5.91
CA HIS A 154 -4.44 -6.37 -5.14
C HIS A 154 -4.47 -6.01 -3.65
N GLN A 155 -4.72 -6.98 -2.76
CA GLN A 155 -4.96 -6.73 -1.34
C GLN A 155 -4.03 -7.54 -0.44
N SER A 156 -3.65 -6.95 0.70
CA SER A 156 -3.01 -7.67 1.80
C SER A 156 -4.01 -8.55 2.55
N GLN A 157 -3.52 -9.34 3.50
CA GLN A 157 -4.37 -9.81 4.59
C GLN A 157 -4.99 -8.61 5.34
N ALA A 158 -6.20 -8.80 5.86
CA ALA A 158 -6.88 -7.78 6.65
C ALA A 158 -6.20 -7.59 8.01
N LEU A 159 -6.18 -6.34 8.46
CA LEU A 159 -5.82 -5.96 9.81
C LEU A 159 -7.09 -5.83 10.65
N THR A 160 -7.13 -6.48 11.80
CA THR A 160 -8.22 -6.35 12.77
C THR A 160 -7.84 -5.42 13.92
N TYR A 161 -8.81 -4.70 14.48
CA TYR A 161 -8.55 -3.81 15.60
C TYR A 161 -8.32 -4.60 16.89
N MET A 162 -7.20 -4.36 17.54
CA MET A 162 -6.92 -4.90 18.87
C MET A 162 -7.42 -3.89 19.91
N SER A 163 -8.65 -4.10 20.39
CA SER A 163 -9.13 -3.41 21.58
C SER A 163 -8.14 -3.69 22.70
N GLY A 164 -7.64 -2.65 23.38
CA GLY A 164 -6.71 -2.81 24.50
C GLY A 164 -7.28 -3.77 25.53
N ALA A 165 -6.87 -5.03 25.48
CA ALA A 165 -7.24 -6.00 26.49
C ALA A 165 -6.56 -5.55 27.78
N THR A 166 -7.35 -5.07 28.73
CA THR A 166 -6.98 -5.13 30.14
C THR A 166 -6.49 -6.55 30.40
N SER A 167 -5.22 -6.68 30.75
CA SER A 167 -4.67 -7.92 31.27
C SER A 167 -5.54 -8.36 32.45
N THR A 168 -6.44 -9.31 32.24
CA THR A 168 -6.98 -10.10 33.34
C THR A 168 -5.83 -10.94 33.84
N GLN A 169 -5.07 -10.39 34.77
CA GLN A 169 -4.17 -11.13 35.63
C GLN A 169 -5.02 -12.22 36.28
N LEU A 170 -4.89 -13.46 35.79
CA LEU A 170 -5.35 -14.63 36.50
C LEU A 170 -4.64 -14.59 37.86
N GLY A 171 -5.40 -14.28 38.91
CA GLY A 171 -4.89 -14.25 40.26
C GLY A 171 -4.37 -15.63 40.62
N VAL A 172 -3.05 -15.80 40.61
CA VAL A 172 -2.35 -17.01 41.12
C VAL A 172 -2.39 -17.05 42.66
N GLY A 173 -3.38 -16.41 43.29
CA GLY A 173 -3.48 -16.23 44.74
C GLY A 173 -4.50 -17.11 45.46
N ALA A 174 -5.20 -18.02 44.75
CA ALA A 174 -6.32 -18.78 45.32
C ALA A 174 -6.11 -20.31 45.39
N VAL A 175 -4.86 -20.79 45.50
CA VAL A 175 -4.57 -22.22 45.73
C VAL A 175 -3.66 -22.38 46.96
N LEU A 176 -4.14 -21.96 48.13
CA LEU A 176 -3.42 -22.17 49.39
C LEU A 176 -4.37 -22.19 50.58
N ALA A 177 -5.42 -23.03 50.56
CA ALA A 177 -6.29 -23.19 51.73
C ALA A 177 -7.13 -24.49 51.77
N VAL A 178 -6.64 -25.66 51.35
CA VAL A 178 -7.37 -26.92 51.63
C VAL A 178 -6.44 -28.13 51.81
N VAL A 179 -5.48 -28.11 52.74
CA VAL A 179 -4.87 -29.39 53.19
C VAL A 179 -4.23 -29.34 54.59
N ILE A 180 -4.89 -28.83 55.63
CA ILE A 180 -4.49 -29.15 57.02
C ILE A 180 -5.71 -29.30 57.91
N SER A 181 -6.29 -30.51 57.97
CA SER A 181 -7.00 -31.04 59.14
C SER A 181 -7.50 -32.47 58.86
N ALA A 182 -6.59 -33.43 58.75
CA ALA A 182 -6.92 -34.86 58.78
C ALA A 182 -5.82 -35.67 59.48
N PHE A 183 -5.32 -35.16 60.60
CA PHE A 183 -4.54 -35.93 61.57
C PHE A 183 -5.01 -35.50 62.96
N TYR A 184 -6.18 -35.99 63.36
CA TYR A 184 -6.55 -36.28 64.75
C TYR A 184 -7.93 -36.96 64.69
N LEU A 185 -7.93 -38.30 64.63
CA LEU A 185 -8.89 -39.23 65.24
C LEU A 185 -8.74 -40.61 64.57
N LEU A 186 -7.74 -41.36 65.05
CA LEU A 186 -7.75 -42.77 65.48
C LEU A 186 -6.31 -43.25 65.59
#